data_AF-J9C8Z0-F1
#
_entry.id   AF-J9C8Z0-F1
#
_cell.length_a   1.000
_cell.length_b   1.000
_cell.length_c   1.000
_cell.angle_alpha   90.00
_cell.angle_beta   90.00
_cell.angle_gamma   90.00
#
_symmetry.space_group_name_H-M   'P 1'
#
loop_
_entity.id
_entity.type
_entity.pdbx_description
1 polymer ?
#
loop_
_entity_poly.entity_id
_entity_poly.type
_entity_poly.pdbx_seq_one_letter_code
_entity_poly.pdbx_strand_id
1 'polypeptide(L)'
;TGYAQHKANDKEKQKQWRSMENGPWDFAPDWYYFFMHKKYSGAEMYWKWSGFHSGFRVRFKEPKSSVKRIMPTRVLAEETQRQKIKKVEEERKKMEELYKEELLREADRNVDLVFPSYKAEFNRMQDCITDGLLYCLRKSKGKLHYQVDELSRQNEILCADIAYIHKMGVGYELENAKRQKAYEEAKQKMEELVKRTANLCAVASTHY
;
A
#
# COMPACT_ATOMS: atom_id res chain seq x y z
N THR A 1 -15.29 27.66 -61.39
CA THR A 1 -13.85 27.56 -61.66
C THR A 1 -13.14 27.16 -60.38
N GLY A 2 -12.85 25.87 -60.20
CA GLY A 2 -12.16 25.37 -59.01
C GLY A 2 -10.67 25.63 -59.14
N TYR A 3 -10.12 26.56 -58.36
CA TYR A 3 -8.68 26.68 -58.20
C TYR A 3 -8.20 25.48 -57.39
N ALA A 4 -7.64 24.48 -58.08
CA ALA A 4 -6.91 23.41 -57.43
C ALA A 4 -5.77 24.05 -56.61
N GLN A 5 -5.77 23.84 -55.29
CA GLN A 5 -4.67 24.28 -54.44
C GLN A 5 -3.40 23.56 -54.90
N HIS A 6 -2.53 24.26 -55.61
CA HIS A 6 -1.22 23.73 -55.96
C HIS A 6 -0.40 23.65 -54.66
N LYS A 7 0.04 22.43 -54.30
CA LYS A 7 0.87 22.21 -53.11
C LYS A 7 2.27 22.77 -53.39
N ALA A 8 2.48 24.05 -53.11
CA ALA A 8 3.80 24.67 -53.20
C ALA A 8 4.72 24.02 -52.15
N ASN A 9 5.61 23.13 -52.60
CA ASN A 9 6.55 22.45 -51.73
C ASN A 9 7.74 23.37 -51.41
N ASP A 10 7.53 24.26 -50.43
CA ASP A 10 8.57 25.16 -49.93
C ASP A 10 9.52 24.40 -49.00
N LYS A 11 10.69 24.06 -49.54
CA LYS A 11 11.75 23.31 -48.84
C LYS A 11 12.22 24.04 -47.58
N GLU A 12 12.16 25.37 -47.55
CA GLU A 12 12.66 26.16 -46.44
C GLU A 12 11.67 26.19 -45.27
N LYS A 13 10.37 26.30 -45.55
CA LYS A 13 9.32 26.11 -44.52
C LYS A 13 9.35 24.70 -43.92
N GLN A 14 9.64 23.69 -44.74
CA GLN A 14 9.81 22.32 -44.24
C GLN A 14 11.03 22.18 -43.33
N LYS A 15 12.16 22.81 -43.65
CA LYS A 15 13.32 22.84 -42.75
C LYS A 15 12.97 23.55 -41.44
N GLN A 16 12.22 24.66 -41.52
CA GLN A 16 11.75 25.39 -40.34
C GLN A 16 10.84 24.55 -39.44
N TRP A 17 9.93 23.76 -39.99
CA TRP A 17 9.12 22.84 -39.19
C TRP A 17 9.95 21.66 -38.65
N ARG A 18 10.83 21.08 -39.47
CA ARG A 18 11.71 19.98 -39.05
C ARG A 18 12.62 20.36 -37.89
N SER A 19 13.10 21.59 -37.83
CA SER A 19 13.95 22.05 -36.73
C SER A 19 13.22 22.30 -35.43
N MET A 20 11.94 22.68 -35.51
CA MET A 20 11.03 22.79 -34.37
C MET A 20 10.69 21.40 -33.80
N GLU A 21 10.80 20.35 -34.62
CA GLU A 21 10.64 18.95 -34.22
C GLU A 21 11.93 18.34 -33.65
N ASN A 22 12.99 18.17 -34.47
CA ASN A 22 14.26 17.54 -34.05
C ASN A 22 15.47 17.84 -34.97
N GLY A 23 15.31 18.63 -36.02
CA GLY A 23 16.33 18.91 -37.04
C GLY A 23 17.30 20.04 -36.68
N PRO A 24 18.41 20.19 -37.44
CA PRO A 24 19.34 21.29 -37.24
C PRO A 24 18.64 22.64 -37.42
N TRP A 25 19.08 23.64 -36.63
CA TRP A 25 18.47 24.97 -36.62
C TRP A 25 19.05 25.82 -37.77
N ASP A 26 18.67 25.47 -39.00
CA ASP A 26 19.26 25.93 -40.26
C ASP A 26 18.17 26.17 -41.34
N PHE A 27 17.74 27.44 -41.53
CA PHE A 27 16.74 27.85 -42.52
C PHE A 27 17.22 29.05 -43.31
N ALA A 28 17.03 29.00 -44.62
CA ALA A 28 17.32 30.11 -45.52
C ALA A 28 16.02 30.87 -45.86
N PRO A 29 16.09 32.18 -46.18
CA PRO A 29 17.29 33.00 -46.27
C PRO A 29 17.75 33.56 -44.91
N ASP A 30 18.98 33.27 -44.49
CA ASP A 30 19.47 33.59 -43.14
C ASP A 30 19.46 35.09 -42.83
N TRP A 31 19.83 35.90 -43.84
CA TRP A 31 19.87 37.35 -43.73
C TRP A 31 18.47 37.96 -43.57
N TYR A 32 17.45 37.41 -44.22
CA TYR A 32 16.08 37.87 -44.06
C TYR A 32 15.63 37.73 -42.60
N TYR A 33 15.90 36.58 -41.98
CA TYR A 33 15.59 36.37 -40.56
C TYR A 33 16.46 37.22 -39.62
N PHE A 34 17.74 37.45 -39.96
CA PHE A 34 18.60 38.35 -39.18
C PHE A 34 18.18 39.81 -39.23
N PHE A 35 17.69 40.32 -40.38
CA PHE A 35 17.28 41.71 -40.51
C PHE A 35 15.87 41.97 -39.99
N MET A 36 14.89 41.12 -40.34
CA MET A 36 13.48 41.37 -40.01
C MET A 36 13.04 40.71 -38.69
N HIS A 37 13.73 39.66 -38.25
CA HIS A 37 13.18 38.71 -37.28
C HIS A 37 14.18 38.30 -36.18
N LYS A 38 15.25 39.10 -36.00
CA LYS A 38 16.32 38.84 -35.02
C LYS A 38 15.85 38.65 -33.59
N LYS A 39 14.77 39.35 -33.20
CA LYS A 39 14.23 39.34 -31.84
C LYS A 39 13.59 37.99 -31.44
N TYR A 40 13.12 37.20 -32.41
CA TYR A 40 12.43 35.93 -32.13
C TYR A 40 13.14 34.69 -32.70
N SER A 41 13.88 34.83 -33.80
CA SER A 41 14.48 33.70 -34.54
C SER A 41 15.77 33.15 -33.92
N GLY A 42 16.41 33.91 -33.02
CA GLY A 42 17.70 33.54 -32.44
C GLY A 42 18.89 33.71 -33.40
N ALA A 43 18.72 34.52 -34.46
CA ALA A 43 19.77 34.80 -35.44
C ALA A 43 20.92 35.62 -34.84
N GLU A 44 22.14 35.09 -34.94
CA GLU A 44 23.38 35.74 -34.52
C GLU A 44 24.34 35.82 -35.71
N MET A 45 24.83 37.04 -35.98
CA MET A 45 25.89 37.25 -36.94
C MET A 45 27.24 36.92 -36.27
N TYR A 46 28.06 36.13 -36.94
CA TYR A 46 29.41 35.82 -36.51
C TYR A 46 30.38 35.91 -37.67
N TRP A 47 31.63 36.24 -37.36
CA TRP A 47 32.69 36.23 -38.35
C TRP A 47 33.21 34.80 -38.52
N LYS A 48 33.19 34.29 -39.75
CA LYS A 48 33.79 33.00 -40.08
C LYS A 48 35.12 33.23 -40.79
N TRP A 49 36.22 32.85 -40.14
CA TRP A 49 37.55 32.84 -40.75
C TRP A 49 37.67 31.71 -41.78
N SER A 50 38.07 32.04 -43.01
CA SER A 50 38.25 31.09 -44.11
C SER A 50 39.16 31.66 -45.22
N GLY A 51 40.31 32.22 -44.84
CA GLY A 51 41.24 32.86 -45.80
C GLY A 51 40.59 34.02 -46.56
N PHE A 52 40.80 34.10 -47.88
CA PHE A 52 40.16 35.10 -48.77
C PHE A 52 38.63 35.00 -48.87
N HIS A 53 38.02 33.94 -48.32
CA HIS A 53 36.57 33.78 -48.21
C HIS A 53 36.06 34.02 -46.77
N SER A 54 36.84 34.72 -45.93
CA SER A 54 36.37 35.16 -44.63
C SER A 54 35.21 36.15 -44.77
N GLY A 55 34.17 36.00 -43.97
CA GLY A 55 33.02 36.89 -44.03
C GLY A 55 32.03 36.68 -42.89
N PHE A 56 31.09 37.61 -42.79
CA PHE A 56 29.97 37.50 -41.87
C PHE A 56 28.99 36.42 -42.34
N ARG A 57 28.65 35.53 -41.41
CA ARG A 57 27.60 34.53 -41.60
C ARG A 57 26.59 34.64 -40.46
N VAL A 58 25.36 34.26 -40.74
CA VAL A 58 24.32 34.16 -39.74
C VAL A 58 24.26 32.71 -39.29
N ARG A 59 24.17 32.49 -37.98
CA ARG A 59 23.79 31.20 -37.40
C ARG A 59 22.63 31.42 -36.47
N PHE A 60 21.80 30.41 -36.31
CA PHE A 60 20.67 30.50 -35.39
C PHE A 60 20.99 29.72 -34.11
N LYS A 61 20.69 30.33 -32.95
CA LYS A 61 20.87 29.71 -31.62
C LYS A 61 19.52 29.63 -30.91
N GLU A 62 19.09 28.42 -30.61
CA GLU A 62 17.83 28.15 -29.90
C GLU A 62 17.71 28.87 -28.53
N PRO A 63 18.74 29.01 -27.69
CA PRO A 63 18.62 29.77 -26.44
C PRO A 63 18.31 31.27 -26.64
N LYS A 64 18.58 31.80 -27.83
CA LYS A 64 18.31 33.19 -28.21
C LYS A 64 17.01 33.36 -28.98
N SER A 65 16.31 32.27 -29.32
CA SER A 65 15.00 32.33 -29.97
C SER A 65 13.89 32.34 -28.93
N SER A 66 12.80 33.07 -29.21
CA SER A 66 11.58 33.00 -28.39
C SER A 66 10.75 31.76 -28.71
N VAL A 67 10.90 31.23 -29.93
CA VAL A 67 10.32 29.97 -30.37
C VAL A 67 11.34 28.87 -30.14
N LYS A 68 11.03 27.95 -29.22
CA LYS A 68 11.83 26.77 -28.88
C LYS A 68 11.29 25.53 -29.58
N ARG A 69 12.09 24.46 -29.61
CA ARG A 69 11.60 23.15 -30.05
C ARG A 69 10.39 22.71 -29.23
N ILE A 70 9.40 22.14 -29.90
CA ILE A 70 8.16 21.65 -29.28
C ILE A 70 8.44 20.31 -28.58
N MET A 71 9.33 19.50 -29.14
CA MET A 71 9.74 18.22 -28.59
C MET A 71 11.08 18.31 -27.86
N PRO A 72 11.22 17.70 -26.68
CA PRO A 72 12.51 17.58 -26.03
C PRO A 72 13.46 16.77 -26.91
N THR A 73 14.70 17.24 -27.08
CA THR A 73 15.75 16.45 -27.74
C THR A 73 15.85 15.08 -27.07
N ARG A 74 16.17 14.02 -27.84
CA ARG A 74 16.26 12.63 -27.33
C ARG A 74 16.99 12.50 -25.99
N VAL A 75 18.06 13.27 -25.79
CA VAL A 75 18.83 13.32 -24.53
C VAL A 75 17.96 13.76 -23.34
N LEU A 76 17.20 14.85 -23.48
CA LEU A 76 16.27 15.34 -22.45
C LEU A 76 15.10 14.37 -22.23
N ALA A 77 14.59 13.74 -23.29
CA ALA A 77 13.54 12.73 -23.18
C ALA A 77 14.05 11.48 -22.44
N GLU A 78 15.28 11.06 -22.70
CA GLU A 78 15.91 9.93 -22.02
C GLU A 78 16.18 10.25 -20.55
N GLU A 79 16.69 11.44 -20.23
CA GLU A 79 16.91 11.87 -18.84
C GLU A 79 15.59 11.95 -18.05
N THR A 80 14.54 12.53 -18.63
CA THR A 80 13.21 12.57 -17.99
C THR A 80 12.63 11.17 -17.80
N GLN A 81 12.82 10.26 -18.76
CA GLN A 81 12.41 8.87 -18.62
C GLN A 81 13.19 8.15 -17.51
N ARG A 82 14.51 8.35 -17.42
CA ARG A 82 15.35 7.82 -16.33
C ARG A 82 14.89 8.33 -14.97
N GLN A 83 14.52 9.62 -14.86
CA GLN A 83 13.98 10.18 -13.61
C GLN A 83 12.64 9.54 -13.23
N LYS A 84 11.75 9.30 -14.20
CA LYS A 84 10.48 8.59 -13.96
C LYS A 84 10.72 7.16 -13.49
N ILE A 85 11.62 6.43 -14.16
CA ILE A 85 11.98 5.06 -13.78
C ILE A 85 12.52 5.01 -12.35
N LYS A 86 13.46 5.92 -12.00
CA LYS A 86 13.99 6.00 -10.63
C LYS A 86 12.90 6.22 -9.57
N LYS A 87 11.96 7.14 -9.82
CA LYS A 87 10.82 7.37 -8.92
C LYS A 87 9.94 6.13 -8.76
N VAL A 88 9.64 5.45 -9.87
CA VAL A 88 8.85 4.21 -9.86
C VAL A 88 9.58 3.09 -9.11
N GLU A 89 10.90 2.98 -9.26
CA GLU A 89 11.72 2.02 -8.51
C GLU A 89 11.72 2.31 -7.01
N GLU A 90 11.82 3.57 -6.61
CA GLU A 90 11.72 3.99 -5.21
C GLU A 90 10.34 3.65 -4.61
N GLU A 91 9.27 3.92 -5.34
CA GLU A 91 7.90 3.56 -4.94
C GLU A 91 7.72 2.04 -4.85
N ARG A 92 8.26 1.29 -5.82
CA ARG A 92 8.24 -0.18 -5.80
C ARG A 92 8.93 -0.75 -4.57
N LYS A 93 10.09 -0.22 -4.17
CA LYS A 93 10.80 -0.69 -2.98
C LYS A 93 9.95 -0.49 -1.71
N LYS A 94 9.33 0.68 -1.55
CA LYS A 94 8.42 0.95 -0.42
C LYS A 94 7.21 0.01 -0.42
N MET A 95 6.60 -0.20 -1.59
CA MET A 95 5.47 -1.13 -1.73
C MET A 95 5.87 -2.58 -1.44
N GLU A 96 7.07 -2.99 -1.85
CA GLU A 96 7.58 -4.34 -1.61
C GLU A 96 7.84 -4.59 -0.12
N GLU A 97 8.37 -3.62 0.60
CA GLU A 97 8.53 -3.67 2.06
C GLU A 97 7.17 -3.84 2.75
N LEU A 98 6.20 -2.99 2.42
CA LEU A 98 4.83 -3.08 2.96
C LEU A 98 4.15 -4.41 2.61
N TYR A 99 4.34 -4.90 1.39
CA TYR A 99 3.78 -6.18 0.95
C TYR A 99 4.39 -7.35 1.74
N LYS A 100 5.70 -7.35 1.97
CA LYS A 100 6.37 -8.37 2.80
C LYS A 100 5.85 -8.35 4.24
N GLU A 101 5.63 -7.18 4.81
CA GLU A 101 5.05 -7.06 6.16
C GLU A 101 3.62 -7.61 6.22
N GLU A 102 2.75 -7.26 5.28
CA GLU A 102 1.37 -7.78 5.26
C GLU A 102 1.34 -9.29 5.03
N LEU A 103 2.20 -9.83 4.16
CA LEU A 103 2.32 -11.27 3.95
C LEU A 103 2.70 -12.00 5.26
N LEU A 104 3.62 -11.44 6.05
CA LEU A 104 4.01 -11.99 7.35
C LEU A 104 2.86 -11.91 8.36
N ARG A 105 2.11 -10.80 8.38
CA ARG A 105 0.93 -10.66 9.25
C ARG A 105 -0.18 -11.61 8.85
N GLU A 106 -0.45 -11.79 7.56
CA GLU A 106 -1.40 -12.79 7.05
C GLU A 106 -1.02 -14.19 7.50
N ALA A 107 0.26 -14.55 7.39
CA ALA A 107 0.76 -15.84 7.87
C ALA A 107 0.57 -16.02 9.39
N ASP A 108 0.84 -14.98 10.20
CA ASP A 108 0.60 -15.00 11.66
C ASP A 108 -0.89 -15.13 12.01
N ARG A 109 -1.76 -14.43 11.30
CA ARG A 109 -3.22 -14.45 11.52
C ARG A 109 -3.85 -15.80 11.16
N ASN A 110 -3.27 -16.52 10.21
CA ASN A 110 -3.77 -17.80 9.70
C ASN A 110 -3.55 -19.00 10.64
N VAL A 111 -2.65 -18.89 11.62
CA VAL A 111 -2.36 -19.98 12.57
C VAL A 111 -2.40 -19.46 14.00
N ASP A 112 -3.19 -20.12 14.84
CA ASP A 112 -3.19 -19.84 16.28
C ASP A 112 -2.06 -20.59 16.97
N LEU A 113 -0.96 -19.88 17.19
CA LEU A 113 0.23 -20.41 17.85
C LEU A 113 0.08 -20.39 19.38
N VAL A 114 -0.91 -19.68 19.92
CA VAL A 114 -1.01 -19.38 21.35
C VAL A 114 -1.94 -20.35 22.06
N PHE A 115 -3.04 -20.76 21.44
CA PHE A 115 -4.00 -21.68 22.07
C PHE A 115 -3.40 -22.96 22.68
N PRO A 116 -2.38 -23.63 22.07
CA PRO A 116 -1.78 -24.82 22.68
C PRO A 116 -1.25 -24.61 24.10
N SER A 117 -0.75 -23.42 24.45
CA SER A 117 -0.26 -23.14 25.81
C SER A 117 -1.39 -23.01 26.83
N TYR A 118 -2.58 -22.60 26.40
CA TYR A 118 -3.74 -22.39 27.27
C TYR A 118 -4.70 -23.58 27.32
N LYS A 119 -4.68 -24.44 26.30
CA LYS A 119 -5.61 -25.57 26.14
C LYS A 119 -5.72 -26.46 27.38
N ALA A 120 -4.58 -26.85 27.96
CA ALA A 120 -4.57 -27.72 29.13
C ALA A 120 -5.20 -27.04 30.36
N GLU A 121 -4.98 -25.74 30.54
CA GLU A 121 -5.51 -24.97 31.65
C GLU A 121 -7.02 -24.75 31.51
N PHE A 122 -7.49 -24.38 30.31
CA PHE A 122 -8.93 -24.27 30.03
C PHE A 122 -9.67 -25.59 30.23
N ASN A 123 -9.12 -26.71 29.74
CA ASN A 123 -9.72 -28.03 29.96
C ASN A 123 -9.81 -28.35 31.44
N ARG A 124 -8.74 -28.10 32.21
CA ARG A 124 -8.73 -28.33 33.66
C ARG A 124 -9.79 -27.49 34.38
N MET A 125 -9.92 -26.21 34.06
CA MET A 125 -10.93 -25.34 34.67
C MET A 125 -12.35 -25.78 34.29
N GLN A 126 -12.55 -26.19 33.04
CA GLN A 126 -13.81 -26.73 32.56
C GLN A 126 -14.21 -28.01 33.32
N ASP A 127 -13.27 -28.93 33.49
CA ASP A 127 -13.48 -30.16 34.26
C ASP A 127 -13.85 -29.82 35.72
N CYS A 128 -13.13 -28.88 36.36
CA CYS A 128 -13.46 -28.43 37.72
C CYS A 128 -14.85 -27.79 37.83
N ILE A 129 -15.26 -26.97 36.85
CA ILE A 129 -16.60 -26.35 36.83
C ILE A 129 -17.67 -27.43 36.67
N THR A 130 -17.51 -28.32 35.70
CA THR A 130 -18.51 -29.37 35.40
C THR A 130 -18.67 -30.34 36.57
N ASP A 131 -17.58 -30.83 37.15
CA ASP A 131 -17.61 -31.70 38.32
C ASP A 131 -18.23 -31.00 39.54
N GLY A 132 -17.88 -29.71 39.76
CA GLY A 132 -18.42 -28.91 40.86
C GLY A 132 -19.93 -28.68 40.76
N LEU A 133 -20.42 -28.35 39.56
CA LEU A 133 -21.86 -28.16 39.31
C LEU A 133 -22.64 -29.48 39.47
N LEU A 134 -22.10 -30.59 38.95
CA LEU A 134 -22.67 -31.93 39.14
C LEU A 134 -22.75 -32.32 40.62
N TYR A 135 -21.68 -32.06 41.38
CA TYR A 135 -21.65 -32.28 42.82
C TYR A 135 -22.76 -31.48 43.52
N CYS A 136 -22.91 -30.19 43.18
CA CYS A 136 -23.94 -29.33 43.76
C CYS A 136 -25.36 -29.84 43.49
N LEU A 137 -25.67 -30.27 42.27
CA LEU A 137 -26.97 -30.85 41.92
C LEU A 137 -27.25 -32.13 42.71
N ARG A 138 -26.28 -33.05 42.75
CA ARG A 138 -26.42 -34.35 43.41
C ARG A 138 -26.58 -34.19 44.93
N LYS A 139 -25.76 -33.34 45.55
CA LYS A 139 -25.78 -33.11 46.99
C LYS A 139 -27.05 -32.37 47.43
N SER A 140 -27.46 -31.33 46.71
CA SER A 140 -28.66 -30.54 47.03
C SER A 140 -29.98 -31.21 46.63
N LYS A 141 -29.95 -32.40 46.01
CA LYS A 141 -31.12 -33.08 45.43
C LYS A 141 -31.93 -32.16 44.50
N GLY A 142 -31.24 -31.33 43.72
CA GLY A 142 -31.83 -30.37 42.79
C GLY A 142 -32.34 -29.07 43.40
N LYS A 143 -32.17 -28.82 44.71
CA LYS A 143 -32.60 -27.55 45.32
C LYS A 143 -31.79 -26.33 44.86
N LEU A 144 -30.54 -26.53 44.41
CA LEU A 144 -29.67 -25.49 43.85
C LEU A 144 -29.73 -25.42 42.31
N HIS A 145 -30.78 -25.97 41.68
CA HIS A 145 -30.87 -26.04 40.22
C HIS A 145 -30.71 -24.67 39.55
N TYR A 146 -31.35 -23.63 40.07
CA TYR A 146 -31.29 -22.29 39.48
C TYR A 146 -29.86 -21.73 39.43
N GLN A 147 -29.11 -21.82 40.54
CA GLN A 147 -27.73 -21.35 40.60
C GLN A 147 -26.80 -22.16 39.70
N VAL A 148 -27.04 -23.47 39.61
CA VAL A 148 -26.26 -24.35 38.74
C VAL A 148 -26.51 -24.01 37.26
N ASP A 149 -27.75 -23.79 36.89
CA ASP A 149 -28.15 -23.45 35.52
C ASP A 149 -27.57 -22.09 35.09
N GLU A 150 -27.57 -21.11 35.98
CA GLU A 150 -26.95 -19.80 35.74
C GLU A 150 -25.43 -19.91 35.49
N LEU A 151 -24.71 -20.63 36.36
CA LEU A 151 -23.27 -20.84 36.20
C LEU A 151 -22.94 -21.69 34.97
N SER A 152 -23.77 -22.68 34.65
CA SER A 152 -23.64 -23.47 33.43
C SER A 152 -23.74 -22.59 32.19
N ARG A 153 -24.74 -21.71 32.14
CA ARG A 153 -24.92 -20.78 31.01
C ARG A 153 -23.76 -19.80 30.87
N GLN A 154 -23.25 -19.27 31.99
CA GLN A 154 -22.06 -18.41 31.97
C GLN A 154 -20.84 -19.15 31.41
N ASN A 155 -20.69 -20.42 31.79
CA ASN A 155 -19.60 -21.27 31.31
C ASN A 155 -19.71 -21.57 29.81
N GLU A 156 -20.91 -21.87 29.31
CA GLU A 156 -21.18 -22.09 27.89
C GLU A 156 -20.81 -20.87 27.04
N ILE A 157 -21.16 -19.65 27.51
CA ILE A 157 -20.81 -18.40 26.82
C ILE A 157 -19.29 -18.24 26.77
N LEU A 158 -18.58 -18.44 27.88
CA LEU A 158 -17.12 -18.33 27.88
C LEU A 158 -16.44 -19.39 26.99
N CYS A 159 -16.95 -20.62 26.97
CA CYS A 159 -16.46 -21.66 26.08
C CYS A 159 -16.67 -21.28 24.60
N ALA A 160 -17.82 -20.70 24.27
CA ALA A 160 -18.11 -20.20 22.93
C ALA A 160 -17.19 -19.04 22.53
N ASP A 161 -16.91 -18.11 23.45
CA ASP A 161 -15.98 -17.01 23.24
C ASP A 161 -14.55 -17.51 22.98
N ILE A 162 -14.06 -18.50 23.74
CA ILE A 162 -12.74 -19.11 23.54
C ILE A 162 -12.68 -19.83 22.19
N ALA A 163 -13.73 -20.56 21.83
CA ALA A 163 -13.83 -21.20 20.52
C ALA A 163 -13.83 -20.18 19.38
N TYR A 164 -14.44 -19.00 19.59
CA TYR A 164 -14.42 -17.90 18.64
C TYR A 164 -13.01 -17.30 18.47
N ILE A 165 -12.27 -17.07 19.57
CA ILE A 165 -10.88 -16.58 19.53
C ILE A 165 -9.98 -17.58 18.78
N HIS A 166 -10.22 -18.89 18.98
CA HIS A 166 -9.48 -19.96 18.32
C HIS A 166 -9.88 -20.19 16.86
N LYS A 167 -10.98 -19.58 16.39
CA LYS A 167 -11.49 -19.84 15.05
C LYS A 167 -10.50 -19.28 14.02
N MET A 168 -10.13 -20.13 13.06
CA MET A 168 -9.17 -19.83 12.01
C MET A 168 -9.87 -19.74 10.66
N GLY A 169 -9.37 -18.87 9.77
CA GLY A 169 -9.84 -18.74 8.39
C GLY A 169 -10.20 -17.32 7.99
N VAL A 170 -10.63 -17.16 6.74
CA VAL A 170 -10.95 -15.86 6.13
C VAL A 170 -12.00 -15.13 6.97
N GLY A 171 -11.64 -13.95 7.49
CA GLY A 171 -12.50 -13.13 8.35
C GLY A 171 -12.31 -13.31 9.86
N TYR A 172 -11.47 -14.26 10.31
CA TYR A 172 -11.10 -14.48 11.72
C TYR A 172 -9.60 -14.28 11.97
N GLU A 173 -9.05 -13.29 11.26
CA GLU A 173 -7.63 -12.96 11.24
C GLU A 173 -7.24 -12.11 12.46
N LEU A 174 -7.24 -12.72 13.64
CA LEU A 174 -6.66 -12.09 14.81
C LEU A 174 -5.16 -12.41 14.87
N GLU A 175 -4.32 -11.39 14.97
CA GLU A 175 -2.88 -11.58 15.19
C GLU A 175 -2.63 -12.32 16.51
N ASN A 176 -1.59 -13.13 16.57
CA ASN A 176 -1.32 -13.98 17.74
C ASN A 176 -1.09 -13.15 19.01
N ALA A 177 -0.50 -11.95 18.89
CA ALA A 177 -0.35 -11.03 20.01
C ALA A 177 -1.69 -10.57 20.62
N LYS A 178 -2.73 -10.42 19.80
CA LYS A 178 -4.08 -10.06 20.25
C LYS A 178 -4.82 -11.30 20.78
N ARG A 179 -4.61 -12.47 20.17
CA ARG A 179 -5.14 -13.75 20.71
C ARG A 179 -4.63 -14.01 22.11
N GLN A 180 -3.34 -13.79 22.37
CA GLN A 180 -2.76 -13.98 23.70
C GLN A 180 -3.46 -13.12 24.75
N LYS A 181 -3.69 -11.84 24.47
CA LYS A 181 -4.43 -10.95 25.38
C LYS A 181 -5.86 -11.44 25.61
N ALA A 182 -6.55 -11.83 24.54
CA ALA A 182 -7.91 -12.36 24.64
C ALA A 182 -7.99 -13.66 25.45
N TYR A 183 -7.01 -14.56 25.31
CA TYR A 183 -6.91 -15.77 26.13
C TYR A 183 -6.62 -15.47 27.59
N GLU A 184 -5.77 -14.49 27.88
CA GLU A 184 -5.50 -14.07 29.26
C GLU A 184 -6.75 -13.50 29.93
N GLU A 185 -7.53 -12.68 29.21
CA GLU A 185 -8.82 -12.17 29.69
C GLU A 185 -9.85 -13.30 29.89
N ALA A 186 -9.92 -14.24 28.95
CA ALA A 186 -10.81 -15.41 29.06
C ALA A 186 -10.43 -16.31 30.23
N LYS A 187 -9.14 -16.50 30.47
CA LYS A 187 -8.60 -17.22 31.63
C LYS A 187 -9.05 -16.58 32.93
N GLN A 188 -8.87 -15.27 33.09
CA GLN A 188 -9.31 -14.56 34.30
C GLN A 188 -10.81 -14.75 34.57
N LYS A 189 -11.65 -14.62 33.53
CA LYS A 189 -13.10 -14.85 33.66
C LYS A 189 -13.43 -16.29 34.06
N MET A 190 -12.72 -17.27 33.51
CA MET A 190 -12.93 -18.68 33.84
C MET A 190 -12.48 -19.00 35.26
N GLU A 191 -11.36 -18.43 35.72
CA GLU A 191 -10.93 -18.53 37.12
C GLU A 191 -11.96 -17.96 38.09
N GLU A 192 -12.62 -16.85 37.74
CA GLU A 192 -13.73 -16.30 38.52
C GLU A 192 -14.92 -17.26 38.57
N LEU A 193 -15.28 -17.91 37.45
CA LEU A 193 -16.31 -18.95 37.45
C LEU A 193 -15.92 -20.14 38.32
N VAL A 194 -14.68 -20.62 38.25
CA VAL A 194 -14.19 -21.70 39.13
C VAL A 194 -14.32 -21.31 40.60
N LYS A 195 -14.02 -20.06 40.97
CA LYS A 195 -14.22 -19.58 42.35
C LYS A 195 -15.69 -19.58 42.74
N ARG A 196 -16.59 -19.14 41.85
CA ARG A 196 -18.04 -19.14 42.10
C ARG A 196 -18.60 -20.56 42.24
N THR A 197 -18.17 -21.50 41.41
CA THR A 197 -18.58 -22.90 41.51
C THR A 197 -18.05 -23.54 42.79
N ALA A 198 -16.82 -23.25 43.20
CA ALA A 198 -16.27 -23.71 44.47
C ALA A 198 -17.08 -23.18 45.67
N ASN A 199 -17.47 -21.90 45.65
CA ASN A 199 -18.34 -21.32 46.67
C ASN A 199 -19.71 -22.00 46.71
N LEU A 200 -20.30 -22.30 45.54
CA LEU A 200 -21.56 -23.04 45.47
C LEU A 200 -21.42 -24.47 46.02
N CYS A 201 -20.29 -25.14 45.75
CA CYS A 201 -19.98 -26.45 46.31
C CYS A 201 -19.88 -26.42 47.83
N ALA A 202 -19.27 -25.37 48.39
CA ALA A 202 -19.21 -25.17 49.83
C ALA A 202 -20.62 -25.03 50.43
N VAL A 203 -21.48 -24.19 49.84
CA VAL A 203 -22.89 -24.03 50.26
C VAL A 203 -23.64 -25.36 50.17
N ALA A 204 -23.44 -26.11 49.08
CA ALA A 204 -24.07 -27.41 48.92
C ALA A 204 -23.62 -28.41 49.99
N SER A 205 -22.37 -28.33 50.44
CA SER A 205 -21.82 -29.23 51.47
C SER A 205 -22.28 -28.88 52.90
N THR A 206 -22.53 -27.60 53.20
CA THR A 206 -22.88 -27.14 54.55
C THR A 206 -24.39 -27.14 54.80
N HIS A 207 -25.21 -26.92 53.77
CA HIS A 207 -26.66 -26.72 53.92
C HIS A 207 -27.53 -27.88 53.42
N TYR A 208 -26.96 -28.87 52.74
CA TYR A 208 -27.67 -30.05 52.20
C TYR A 208 -26.90 -31.34 52.47
#